data_AF-A0A0F9QZ20-F1
#
_entry.id   AF-A0A0F9QZ20-F1
#
_cell.length_a   1.000
_cell.length_b   1.000
_cell.length_c   1.000
_cell.angle_alpha   90.00
_cell.angle_beta   90.00
_cell.angle_gamma   90.00
#
_symmetry.space_group_name_H-M   'P 1'
#
loop_
_entity.id
_entity.type
_entity.pdbx_description
1 polymer ?
#
loop_
_entity_poly.entity_id
_entity_poly.type
_entity_poly.pdbx_seq_one_letter_code
_entity_poly.pdbx_strand_id
1 'polypeptide(L)'
;MEIKFNKKEVALVKRQASGAMTAAQSLKIKTKEDLKKGVELLTKIKTALKLLKEKKEKTTKPANAILKEAREFYRPLEESCKEAERIVKAKMIDFDNKEEAKAKIKEAKISKQVEDGDLSFKKAADKLEKIIPEKTVKTKGGASIQYRTRKTIEITDETKIPRNYLKLDMVKIRTDALAGKVIPGVKVVERKEVAGSTY
;
A
#
# COMPACT_ATOMS: atom_id res chain seq x y z
N MET A 1 6.95 28.90 -8.47
CA MET A 1 5.73 29.61 -8.03
C MET A 1 5.61 29.43 -6.51
N GLU A 2 6.08 30.41 -5.72
CA GLU A 2 5.96 30.34 -4.26
C GLU A 2 4.50 30.59 -3.87
N ILE A 3 3.81 29.57 -3.34
CA ILE A 3 2.49 29.77 -2.73
C ILE A 3 2.72 30.45 -1.38
N LYS A 4 2.82 31.78 -1.39
CA LYS A 4 2.85 32.57 -0.16
C LYS A 4 1.45 32.60 0.41
N PHE A 5 1.20 31.81 1.46
CA PHE A 5 0.01 32.00 2.28
C PHE A 5 0.03 33.43 2.83
N ASN A 6 -0.99 34.21 2.51
CA ASN A 6 -1.10 35.59 2.97
C ASN A 6 -1.06 35.62 4.51
N LYS A 7 0.03 36.14 5.09
CA LYS A 7 0.28 36.14 6.54
C LYS A 7 -0.87 36.78 7.32
N LYS A 8 -1.55 37.79 6.74
CA LYS A 8 -2.71 38.45 7.36
C LYS A 8 -3.93 37.54 7.44
N GLU A 9 -4.19 36.74 6.41
CA GLU A 9 -5.33 35.81 6.40
C GLU A 9 -5.12 34.64 7.36
N VAL A 10 -3.91 34.11 7.43
CA VAL A 10 -3.55 33.04 8.37
C VAL A 10 -3.68 33.53 9.82
N ALA A 11 -3.28 34.77 10.10
CA ALA A 11 -3.44 35.37 11.43
C ALA A 11 -4.92 35.57 11.82
N LEU A 12 -5.77 36.02 10.90
CA LEU A 12 -7.21 36.18 11.13
C LEU A 12 -7.91 34.83 11.40
N VAL A 13 -7.59 33.82 10.60
CA VAL A 13 -8.08 32.45 10.78
C VAL A 13 -7.64 31.88 12.12
N LYS A 14 -6.37 32.07 12.48
CA LYS A 14 -5.82 31.60 13.76
C LYS A 14 -6.55 32.25 14.94
N ARG A 15 -6.84 33.55 14.86
CA ARG A 15 -7.60 34.29 15.87
C ARG A 15 -9.04 33.79 16.00
N GLN A 16 -9.70 33.49 14.89
CA GLN A 16 -11.06 32.93 14.90
C GLN A 16 -11.08 31.52 15.50
N ALA A 17 -10.11 30.67 15.13
CA ALA A 17 -10.00 29.31 15.66
C ALA A 17 -9.66 29.29 17.15
N SER A 18 -8.72 30.14 17.60
CA SER A 18 -8.35 30.23 19.02
C SER A 18 -9.51 30.81 19.86
N GLY A 19 -10.19 31.85 19.37
CA GLY A 19 -11.36 32.42 20.05
C GLY A 19 -12.51 31.41 20.18
N ALA A 20 -12.77 30.63 19.12
CA ALA A 20 -13.73 29.53 19.16
C ALA A 20 -13.34 28.45 20.18
N MET A 21 -12.05 28.09 20.26
CA MET A 21 -11.54 27.12 21.22
C MET A 21 -11.71 27.59 22.67
N THR A 22 -11.33 28.84 22.97
CA THR A 22 -11.50 29.43 24.31
C THR A 22 -12.97 29.51 24.70
N ALA A 23 -13.84 29.90 23.77
CA ALA A 23 -15.28 29.94 24.00
C ALA A 23 -15.87 28.53 24.24
N ALA A 24 -15.40 27.52 23.52
CA ALA A 24 -15.81 26.13 23.73
C ALA A 24 -15.33 25.57 25.07
N GLN A 25 -14.10 25.86 25.48
CA GLN A 25 -13.54 25.45 26.78
C GLN A 25 -14.23 26.12 27.96
N SER A 26 -14.69 27.37 27.79
CA SER A 26 -15.36 28.15 28.83
C SER A 26 -16.86 27.83 28.94
N LEU A 27 -17.44 27.14 27.95
CA LEU A 27 -18.86 26.82 27.92
C LEU A 27 -19.18 25.74 28.96
N LYS A 28 -19.92 26.12 30.00
CA LYS A 28 -20.51 25.20 30.97
C LYS A 28 -22.02 25.14 30.75
N ILE A 29 -22.52 23.97 30.35
CA ILE A 29 -23.96 23.78 30.11
C ILE A 29 -24.58 23.26 31.41
N LYS A 30 -25.30 24.13 32.13
CA LYS A 30 -26.05 23.75 33.35
C LYS A 30 -27.56 23.86 33.15
N THR A 31 -28.00 24.72 32.23
CA THR A 31 -29.41 24.99 31.97
C THR A 31 -29.78 24.73 30.50
N LYS A 32 -31.09 24.67 30.21
CA LYS A 32 -31.59 24.57 28.83
C LYS A 32 -31.25 25.81 27.99
N GLU A 33 -31.06 26.97 28.61
CA GLU A 33 -30.62 28.19 27.92
C GLU A 33 -29.13 28.13 27.54
N ASP A 34 -28.30 27.54 28.39
CA ASP A 34 -26.88 27.30 28.07
C ASP A 34 -26.73 26.29 26.93
N LEU A 35 -27.66 25.33 26.82
CA LEU A 35 -27.71 24.41 25.69
C LEU A 35 -27.99 25.15 24.38
N LYS A 36 -28.93 26.11 24.35
CA LYS A 36 -29.19 26.95 23.18
C LYS A 36 -27.95 27.77 22.78
N LYS A 37 -27.29 28.40 23.75
CA LYS A 37 -26.01 29.12 23.53
C LYS A 37 -24.92 28.19 22.98
N GLY A 38 -24.87 26.94 23.44
CA GLY A 38 -23.97 25.91 22.94
C GLY A 38 -24.23 25.52 21.48
N VAL A 39 -25.51 25.42 21.08
CA VAL A 39 -25.91 25.16 19.69
C VAL A 39 -25.53 26.33 18.77
N GLU A 40 -25.73 27.57 19.21
CA GLU A 40 -25.31 28.76 18.47
C GLU A 40 -23.79 28.84 18.29
N LEU A 41 -23.03 28.56 19.36
CA LEU A 41 -21.57 28.49 19.32
C LEU A 41 -21.11 27.39 18.34
N LEU A 42 -21.71 26.20 18.43
CA LEU A 42 -21.41 25.08 17.53
C LEU A 42 -21.65 25.44 16.06
N THR A 43 -22.71 26.20 15.79
CA THR A 43 -23.06 26.64 14.43
C THR A 43 -22.01 27.61 13.89
N LYS A 44 -21.59 28.59 14.70
CA LYS A 44 -20.50 29.55 14.36
C LYS A 44 -19.16 28.84 14.13
N ILE A 45 -18.86 27.80 14.89
CA ILE A 45 -17.65 26.98 14.70
C ILE A 45 -17.71 26.24 13.36
N LYS A 46 -18.86 25.65 13.03
CA LYS A 46 -19.06 24.92 11.76
C LYS A 46 -18.95 25.83 10.54
N THR A 47 -19.52 27.03 10.59
CA THR A 47 -19.42 27.98 9.47
C THR A 47 -17.98 28.45 9.26
N ALA A 48 -17.24 28.74 10.34
CA ALA A 48 -15.81 29.04 10.26
C ALA A 48 -14.99 27.87 9.67
N LEU A 49 -15.31 26.62 10.07
CA LEU A 49 -14.68 25.42 9.53
C LEU A 49 -14.99 25.20 8.04
N LYS A 50 -16.21 25.50 7.60
CA LYS A 50 -16.60 25.45 6.17
C LYS A 50 -15.79 26.43 5.34
N LEU A 51 -15.72 27.69 5.78
CA LEU A 51 -14.91 28.73 5.11
C LEU A 51 -13.42 28.35 5.05
N LEU A 52 -12.89 27.75 6.12
CA LEU A 52 -11.52 27.24 6.15
C LEU A 52 -11.29 26.13 5.14
N LYS A 53 -12.23 25.18 5.07
CA LYS A 53 -12.19 24.09 4.10
C LYS A 53 -12.25 24.62 2.67
N GLU A 54 -13.13 25.58 2.38
CA GLU A 54 -13.21 26.21 1.06
C GLU A 54 -11.92 26.94 0.68
N LYS A 55 -11.32 27.71 1.60
CA LYS A 55 -10.03 28.38 1.36
C LYS A 55 -8.90 27.38 1.12
N LYS A 56 -8.83 26.33 1.94
CA LYS A 56 -7.89 25.22 1.73
C LYS A 56 -8.09 24.62 0.33
N GLU A 57 -9.32 24.27 0.00
CA GLU A 57 -9.66 23.66 -1.29
C GLU A 57 -9.35 24.55 -2.49
N LYS A 58 -9.55 25.87 -2.40
CA LYS A 58 -9.16 26.82 -3.46
C LYS A 58 -7.68 26.73 -3.82
N THR A 59 -6.81 26.47 -2.84
CA THR A 59 -5.37 26.31 -3.07
C THR A 59 -4.99 24.88 -3.44
N THR A 60 -5.62 23.87 -2.81
CA THR A 60 -5.23 22.48 -3.01
C THR A 60 -5.83 21.86 -4.27
N LYS A 61 -7.02 22.28 -4.73
CA LYS A 61 -7.65 21.76 -5.96
C LYS A 61 -6.80 21.97 -7.21
N PRO A 62 -6.31 23.18 -7.54
CA PRO A 62 -5.47 23.37 -8.72
C PRO A 62 -4.13 22.64 -8.60
N ALA A 63 -3.52 22.61 -7.41
CA ALA A 63 -2.30 21.83 -7.18
C ALA A 63 -2.53 20.33 -7.39
N ASN A 64 -3.64 19.80 -6.91
CA ASN A 64 -4.02 18.40 -7.12
C ASN A 64 -4.33 18.10 -8.60
N ALA A 65 -4.89 19.06 -9.34
CA ALA A 65 -5.11 18.93 -10.78
C ALA A 65 -3.79 18.82 -11.53
N ILE A 66 -2.83 19.71 -11.24
CA ILE A 66 -1.48 19.66 -11.82
C ILE A 66 -0.78 18.34 -11.49
N LEU A 67 -0.85 17.90 -10.23
CA LEU A 67 -0.27 16.61 -9.83
C LEU A 67 -0.94 15.43 -10.51
N LYS A 68 -2.26 15.49 -10.73
CA LYS A 68 -3.00 14.46 -11.44
C LYS A 68 -2.59 14.41 -12.90
N GLU A 69 -2.53 15.55 -13.58
CA GLU A 69 -2.11 15.65 -14.98
C GLU A 69 -0.67 15.15 -15.18
N ALA A 70 0.26 15.58 -14.32
CA ALA A 70 1.64 15.08 -14.35
C ALA A 70 1.70 13.56 -14.18
N ARG A 71 0.93 13.00 -13.22
CA ARG A 71 0.85 11.54 -13.04
C ARG A 71 0.26 10.85 -14.26
N GLU A 72 -0.79 11.38 -14.85
CA GLU A 72 -1.41 10.82 -16.05
C GLU A 72 -0.47 10.86 -17.26
N PHE A 73 0.35 11.90 -17.38
CA PHE A 73 1.38 12.03 -18.42
C PHE A 73 2.52 11.02 -18.24
N TYR A 74 3.07 10.88 -17.03
CA TYR A 74 4.22 9.99 -16.79
C TYR A 74 3.84 8.52 -16.61
N ARG A 75 2.62 8.21 -16.13
CA ARG A 75 2.18 6.83 -15.87
C ARG A 75 2.37 5.89 -17.07
N PRO A 76 1.92 6.19 -18.30
CA PRO A 76 2.09 5.28 -19.44
C PRO A 76 3.57 5.09 -19.80
N LEU A 77 4.42 6.10 -19.62
CA LEU A 77 5.86 6.00 -19.86
C LEU A 77 6.53 5.11 -18.81
N GLU A 78 6.17 5.29 -17.54
CA GLU A 78 6.65 4.42 -16.47
C GLU A 78 6.17 2.97 -16.65
N GLU A 79 4.91 2.77 -17.03
CA GLU A 79 4.36 1.44 -17.32
C GLU A 79 5.08 0.78 -18.49
N SER A 80 5.39 1.54 -19.55
CA SER A 80 6.16 1.05 -20.70
C SER A 80 7.58 0.66 -20.29
N CYS A 81 8.26 1.47 -19.48
CA CYS A 81 9.59 1.13 -18.96
C CYS A 81 9.55 -0.09 -18.03
N LYS A 82 8.56 -0.18 -17.13
CA LYS A 82 8.36 -1.33 -16.24
C LYS A 82 8.10 -2.61 -17.03
N GLU A 83 7.32 -2.53 -18.10
CA GLU A 83 7.02 -3.67 -18.97
C GLU A 83 8.26 -4.08 -19.79
N ALA A 84 9.00 -3.13 -20.35
CA ALA A 84 10.27 -3.41 -21.01
C ALA A 84 11.28 -4.10 -20.06
N GLU A 85 11.40 -3.58 -18.83
CA GLU A 85 12.22 -4.19 -17.78
C GLU A 85 11.76 -5.61 -17.46
N ARG A 86 10.44 -5.84 -17.34
CA ARG A 86 9.85 -7.17 -17.09
C ARG A 86 10.17 -8.14 -18.22
N ILE A 87 10.04 -7.72 -19.48
CA ILE A 87 10.35 -8.54 -20.66
C ILE A 87 11.83 -8.93 -20.69
N VAL A 88 12.73 -7.96 -20.43
CA VAL A 88 14.17 -8.23 -20.39
C VAL A 88 14.50 -9.23 -19.27
N LYS A 89 13.99 -9.01 -18.06
CA LYS A 89 14.17 -9.93 -16.93
C LYS A 89 13.64 -11.33 -17.22
N ALA A 90 12.46 -11.44 -17.84
CA ALA A 90 11.90 -12.73 -18.23
C ALA A 90 12.80 -13.47 -19.21
N LYS A 91 13.30 -12.80 -20.26
CA LYS A 91 14.25 -13.39 -21.22
C LYS A 91 15.56 -13.83 -20.56
N MET A 92 16.04 -13.08 -19.57
CA MET A 92 17.24 -13.46 -18.80
C MET A 92 17.00 -14.72 -17.97
N ILE A 93 15.86 -14.80 -17.29
CA ILE A 93 15.45 -16.00 -16.53
C ILE A 93 15.28 -17.20 -17.47
N ASP A 94 14.64 -17.02 -18.63
CA ASP A 94 14.47 -18.09 -19.62
C ASP A 94 15.81 -18.61 -20.16
N PHE A 95 16.78 -17.72 -20.36
CA PHE A 95 18.13 -18.09 -20.75
C PHE A 95 18.83 -18.87 -19.64
N ASP A 96 18.77 -18.39 -18.39
CA ASP A 96 19.35 -19.04 -17.22
C ASP A 96 18.76 -20.45 -17.01
N ASN A 97 17.43 -20.59 -17.08
CA ASN A 97 16.74 -21.87 -17.00
C ASN A 97 17.17 -22.85 -18.10
N LYS A 98 17.41 -22.36 -19.33
CA LYS A 98 17.90 -23.19 -20.44
C LYS A 98 19.35 -23.62 -20.22
N GLU A 99 20.20 -22.76 -19.70
CA GLU A 99 21.58 -23.10 -19.35
C GLU A 99 21.62 -24.10 -18.20
N GLU A 100 20.82 -23.92 -17.15
CA GLU A 100 20.66 -24.91 -16.07
C GLU A 100 20.14 -26.26 -16.59
N ALA A 101 19.16 -26.27 -17.49
CA ALA A 101 18.65 -27.50 -18.08
C ALA A 101 19.72 -28.22 -18.92
N LYS A 102 20.50 -27.49 -19.72
CA LYS A 102 21.64 -28.05 -20.46
C LYS A 102 22.72 -28.58 -19.51
N ALA A 103 23.00 -27.88 -18.42
CA ALA A 103 23.93 -28.30 -17.39
C ALA A 103 23.48 -29.64 -16.79
N LYS A 104 22.22 -29.74 -16.34
CA LYS A 104 21.64 -30.98 -15.79
C LYS A 104 21.68 -32.15 -16.77
N ILE A 105 21.42 -31.93 -18.06
CA ILE A 105 21.51 -33.00 -19.08
C ILE A 105 22.97 -33.47 -19.23
N LYS A 106 23.94 -32.55 -19.23
CA LYS A 106 25.37 -32.90 -19.30
C LYS A 106 25.84 -33.61 -18.04
N GLU A 107 25.41 -33.16 -16.86
CA GLU A 107 25.66 -33.80 -15.57
C GLU A 107 25.10 -35.24 -15.57
N ALA A 108 23.86 -35.44 -16.01
CA ALA A 108 23.25 -36.77 -16.09
C ALA A 108 24.00 -37.70 -17.08
N LYS A 109 24.49 -37.16 -18.21
CA LYS A 109 25.33 -37.94 -19.15
C LYS A 109 26.67 -38.33 -18.54
N ILE A 110 27.31 -37.43 -17.80
CA ILE A 110 28.57 -37.71 -17.13
C ILE A 110 28.36 -38.73 -16.00
N SER A 111 27.28 -38.61 -15.21
CA SER A 111 26.93 -39.60 -14.18
C SER A 111 26.78 -40.99 -14.78
N LYS A 112 26.03 -41.12 -15.88
CA LYS A 112 25.88 -42.41 -16.58
C LYS A 112 27.22 -42.97 -17.08
N GLN A 113 28.09 -42.15 -17.67
CA GLN A 113 29.41 -42.59 -18.12
C GLN A 113 30.36 -43.00 -16.98
N VAL A 114 30.15 -42.47 -15.76
CA VAL A 114 30.89 -42.90 -14.57
C VAL A 114 30.32 -44.20 -14.01
N GLU A 115 28.99 -44.34 -14.00
CA GLU A 115 28.29 -45.58 -13.60
C GLU A 115 28.61 -46.75 -14.54
N ASP A 116 28.67 -46.49 -15.85
CA ASP A 116 29.03 -47.46 -16.89
C ASP A 116 30.54 -47.80 -16.89
N GLY A 117 31.35 -47.10 -16.09
CA GLY A 117 32.79 -47.36 -15.93
C GLY A 117 33.71 -46.75 -16.99
N ASP A 118 33.17 -46.04 -17.98
CA ASP A 118 33.90 -45.41 -19.10
C ASP A 118 34.67 -44.14 -18.70
N LEU A 119 34.40 -43.57 -17.52
CA LEU A 119 35.06 -42.36 -17.02
C LEU A 119 35.54 -42.49 -15.57
N SER A 120 36.81 -42.14 -15.31
CA SER A 120 37.30 -42.09 -13.93
C SER A 120 36.70 -40.91 -13.16
N PHE A 121 36.38 -41.14 -11.87
CA PHE A 121 35.80 -40.15 -10.96
C PHE A 121 36.51 -38.79 -10.98
N LYS A 122 37.84 -38.79 -11.12
CA LYS A 122 38.66 -37.57 -11.14
C LYS A 122 38.40 -36.72 -12.39
N LYS A 123 38.32 -37.36 -13.57
CA LYS A 123 37.98 -36.67 -14.83
C LYS A 123 36.52 -36.25 -14.89
N ALA A 124 35.63 -36.94 -14.18
CA ALA A 124 34.24 -36.55 -14.06
C ALA A 124 34.07 -35.29 -13.20
N ALA A 125 34.78 -35.20 -12.07
CA ALA A 125 34.80 -34.00 -11.22
C ALA A 125 35.28 -32.75 -11.98
N ASP A 126 36.39 -32.84 -12.72
CA ASP A 126 36.92 -31.72 -13.54
C ASP A 126 35.94 -31.26 -14.63
N LYS A 127 35.12 -32.19 -15.17
CA LYS A 127 34.10 -31.87 -16.17
C LYS A 127 32.86 -31.25 -15.54
N LEU A 128 32.47 -31.71 -14.35
CA LEU A 128 31.32 -31.17 -13.61
C LEU A 128 31.59 -29.73 -13.15
N GLU A 129 32.78 -29.42 -12.61
CA GLU A 129 33.11 -28.05 -12.18
C GLU A 129 33.03 -27.03 -13.32
N LYS A 130 33.35 -27.42 -14.56
CA LYS A 130 33.26 -26.54 -15.74
C LYS A 130 31.84 -26.32 -16.25
N ILE A 131 30.87 -27.10 -15.78
CA ILE A 131 29.47 -27.06 -16.25
C ILE A 131 28.60 -26.20 -15.34
N ILE A 132 29.01 -25.95 -14.09
CA ILE A 132 28.23 -25.18 -13.12
C ILE A 132 28.06 -23.74 -13.64
N PRO A 133 26.84 -23.29 -13.96
CA PRO A 133 26.60 -21.93 -14.40
C PRO A 133 26.89 -20.92 -13.27
N GLU A 134 27.49 -19.79 -13.62
CA GLU A 134 27.83 -18.73 -12.64
C GLU A 134 26.56 -18.09 -12.08
N LYS A 135 26.39 -18.13 -10.75
CA LYS A 135 25.24 -17.51 -10.04
C LYS A 135 25.20 -15.98 -10.11
N THR A 136 26.24 -15.34 -10.63
CA THR A 136 26.35 -13.88 -10.69
C THR A 136 27.04 -13.48 -11.98
N VAL A 137 26.33 -12.74 -12.82
CA VAL A 137 26.89 -12.21 -14.06
C VAL A 137 27.30 -10.76 -13.80
N LYS A 138 28.59 -10.44 -14.01
CA LYS A 138 29.13 -9.07 -13.90
C LYS A 138 29.34 -8.47 -15.28
N THR A 139 28.90 -7.23 -15.46
CA THR A 139 29.18 -6.46 -16.69
C THR A 139 30.44 -5.63 -16.52
N LYS A 140 31.08 -5.27 -17.65
CA LYS A 140 32.28 -4.41 -17.66
C LYS A 140 32.07 -3.02 -17.02
N GLY A 141 30.82 -2.57 -16.89
CA GLY A 141 30.44 -1.31 -16.24
C GLY A 141 30.09 -1.42 -14.75
N GLY A 142 30.34 -2.56 -14.09
CA GLY A 142 30.12 -2.75 -12.66
C GLY A 142 28.69 -3.15 -12.24
N ALA A 143 27.73 -3.17 -13.17
CA ALA A 143 26.40 -3.72 -12.89
C ALA A 143 26.47 -5.25 -12.79
N SER A 144 25.82 -5.81 -11.76
CA SER A 144 25.76 -7.25 -11.52
C SER A 144 24.32 -7.71 -11.31
N ILE A 145 24.00 -8.93 -11.74
CA ILE A 145 22.67 -9.53 -11.59
C ILE A 145 22.82 -10.82 -10.79
N GLN A 146 21.98 -10.94 -9.75
CA GLN A 146 21.91 -12.10 -8.87
C GLN A 146 20.49 -12.68 -8.92
N TYR A 147 20.37 -13.95 -9.30
CA TYR A 147 19.10 -14.66 -9.26
C TYR A 147 18.71 -14.97 -7.81
N ARG A 148 17.44 -14.77 -7.45
CA ARG A 148 16.90 -15.06 -6.11
C ARG A 148 15.62 -15.86 -6.24
N THR A 149 15.55 -16.97 -5.53
CA THR A 149 14.33 -17.78 -5.44
C THR A 149 13.41 -17.19 -4.37
N ARG A 150 12.17 -16.85 -4.74
CA ARG A 150 11.12 -16.44 -3.78
C ARG A 150 10.12 -17.58 -3.65
N LYS A 151 9.84 -18.02 -2.42
CA LYS A 151 8.74 -18.95 -2.15
C LYS A 151 7.43 -18.17 -2.18
N THR A 152 6.51 -18.56 -3.05
CA THR A 152 5.14 -18.03 -3.13
C THR A 152 4.20 -19.06 -2.51
N ILE A 153 3.16 -18.60 -1.81
CA ILE A 153 2.17 -19.46 -1.16
C ILE A 153 0.93 -19.48 -2.05
N GLU A 154 0.40 -20.66 -2.34
CA GLU A 154 -0.88 -20.86 -3.01
C GLU A 154 -1.84 -21.47 -1.99
N ILE A 155 -2.99 -20.81 -1.79
CA ILE A 155 -4.02 -21.30 -0.87
C ILE A 155 -4.84 -22.35 -1.62
N THR A 156 -4.71 -23.60 -1.21
CA THR A 156 -5.45 -24.71 -1.82
C THR A 156 -6.86 -24.88 -1.24
N ASP A 157 -7.07 -24.51 0.03
CA ASP A 157 -8.35 -24.65 0.72
C ASP A 157 -8.45 -23.63 1.87
N GLU A 158 -9.45 -22.74 1.78
CA GLU A 158 -9.68 -21.68 2.76
C GLU A 158 -10.21 -22.19 4.10
N THR A 159 -10.89 -23.35 4.11
CA THR A 159 -11.54 -23.88 5.32
C THR A 159 -10.55 -24.45 6.34
N LYS A 160 -9.36 -24.83 5.87
CA LYS A 160 -8.26 -25.35 6.69
C LYS A 160 -7.37 -24.26 7.26
N ILE A 161 -7.59 -22.99 6.89
CA ILE A 161 -6.80 -21.88 7.40
C ILE A 161 -7.20 -21.64 8.87
N PRO A 162 -6.24 -21.64 9.81
CA PRO A 162 -6.51 -21.35 11.21
C PRO A 162 -7.16 -19.97 11.38
N ARG A 163 -8.08 -19.85 12.33
CA ARG A 163 -8.84 -18.61 12.60
C ARG A 163 -7.96 -17.39 12.90
N ASN A 164 -6.71 -17.59 13.31
CA ASN A 164 -5.71 -16.53 13.51
C ASN A 164 -5.37 -15.76 12.22
N TYR A 165 -5.55 -16.37 11.05
CA TYR A 165 -5.31 -15.74 9.75
C TYR A 165 -6.60 -15.26 9.07
N LEU A 166 -7.78 -15.54 9.64
CA LEU A 166 -9.07 -15.09 9.13
C LEU A 166 -9.46 -13.76 9.77
N LYS A 167 -9.66 -12.74 8.94
CA LYS A 167 -10.21 -11.45 9.38
C LYS A 167 -11.71 -11.43 9.19
N LEU A 168 -12.45 -11.12 10.25
CA LEU A 168 -13.90 -10.95 10.19
C LEU A 168 -14.27 -9.70 9.38
N ASP A 169 -15.24 -9.84 8.48
CA ASP A 169 -15.81 -8.72 7.73
C ASP A 169 -16.79 -7.94 8.62
N MET A 170 -16.27 -6.88 9.25
CA MET A 170 -17.05 -6.01 10.13
C MET A 170 -18.17 -5.26 9.40
N VAL A 171 -18.08 -5.09 8.08
CA VAL A 171 -19.13 -4.40 7.31
C VAL A 171 -20.37 -5.29 7.27
N LYS A 172 -20.24 -6.54 6.83
CA LYS A 172 -21.36 -7.49 6.77
C LYS A 172 -21.95 -7.77 8.15
N ILE A 173 -21.08 -7.98 9.15
CA ILE A 173 -21.50 -8.18 10.54
C ILE A 173 -22.34 -6.99 11.03
N ARG A 174 -21.92 -5.76 10.72
CA ARG A 174 -22.66 -4.56 11.10
C ARG A 174 -24.01 -4.47 10.39
N THR A 175 -24.08 -4.77 9.09
CA THR A 175 -25.34 -4.75 8.33
C THR A 175 -26.34 -5.74 8.89
N ASP A 176 -25.91 -6.99 9.14
CA ASP A 176 -26.77 -8.05 9.66
C ASP A 176 -27.17 -7.82 11.12
N ALA A 177 -26.25 -7.33 11.97
CA ALA A 177 -26.54 -7.02 13.36
C ALA A 177 -27.51 -5.82 13.51
N LEU A 178 -27.39 -4.80 12.66
CA LEU A 178 -28.34 -3.67 12.63
C LEU A 178 -29.68 -4.04 11.99
N ALA A 179 -29.71 -5.02 11.09
CA ALA A 179 -30.95 -5.59 10.54
C ALA A 179 -31.68 -6.52 11.52
N GLY A 180 -31.15 -6.72 12.73
CA GLY A 180 -31.79 -7.51 13.79
C GLY A 180 -31.46 -9.01 13.77
N LYS A 181 -30.50 -9.47 12.94
CA LYS A 181 -30.02 -10.86 13.05
C LYS A 181 -29.11 -11.00 14.26
N VAL A 182 -29.42 -11.97 15.12
CA VAL A 182 -28.61 -12.29 16.29
C VAL A 182 -27.34 -13.02 15.83
N ILE A 183 -26.22 -12.30 15.80
CA ILE A 183 -24.90 -12.88 15.53
C ILE A 183 -24.23 -13.19 16.87
N PRO A 184 -23.91 -14.46 17.17
CA PRO A 184 -23.19 -14.83 18.38
C PRO A 184 -21.87 -14.04 18.53
N GLY A 185 -21.71 -13.33 19.64
CA GLY A 185 -20.51 -12.54 19.95
C GLY A 185 -20.56 -11.06 19.54
N VAL A 186 -21.67 -10.57 18.96
CA VAL A 186 -21.85 -9.15 18.60
C VAL A 186 -22.91 -8.52 19.51
N LYS A 187 -22.53 -7.43 20.19
CA LYS A 187 -23.46 -6.63 21.01
C LYS A 187 -23.65 -5.25 20.37
N VAL A 188 -24.89 -4.92 20.02
CA VAL A 188 -25.25 -3.59 19.54
C VAL A 188 -25.41 -2.67 20.76
N VAL A 189 -24.64 -1.58 20.81
CA VAL A 189 -24.69 -0.59 21.89
C VAL A 189 -25.10 0.75 21.30
N GLU A 190 -26.23 1.29 21.75
CA GLU A 190 -26.69 2.62 21.36
C GLU A 190 -25.96 3.69 22.17
N ARG A 191 -25.26 4.58 21.46
CA ARG A 191 -24.66 5.78 22.04
C ARG A 191 -25.31 6.99 21.40
N LYS A 192 -25.78 7.93 22.22
CA LYS A 192 -26.28 9.22 21.75
C LYS A 192 -25.08 10.09 21.36
N GLU A 193 -25.04 10.48 20.09
CA GLU A 193 -24.06 11.43 19.57
C GLU A 193 -24.78 12.74 19.19
N VAL A 194 -24.12 13.87 19.44
CA VAL A 194 -24.64 15.17 19.01
C VAL A 194 -24.41 15.32 17.52
N ALA A 195 -25.43 15.00 16.73
CA ALA A 195 -25.42 15.24 15.30
C ALA A 195 -25.59 16.74 15.03
N GLY A 196 -24.52 17.42 14.62
CA GLY A 196 -24.67 18.78 14.11
C GLY A 196 -25.05 18.73 12.63
N SER A 197 -26.20 19.28 12.25
CA SER A 197 -26.52 19.53 10.84
C SER A 197 -25.52 20.52 10.23
N THR A 198 -25.10 20.29 8.99
CA THR A 198 -24.29 21.20 8.19
C THR A 198 -25.11 21.59 6.97
N TYR A 199 -25.58 22.84 6.91
CA TYR A 199 -26.06 23.46 5.67
C TYR A 199 -24.90 24.16 4.95
#